data_AF-A0A1Q7LTY6-F1
#
_entry.id   AF-A0A1Q7LTY6-F1
#
_cell.length_a   1.000
_cell.length_b   1.000
_cell.length_c   1.000
_cell.angle_alpha   90.00
_cell.angle_beta   90.00
_cell.angle_gamma   90.00
#
_symmetry.space_group_name_H-M   'P 1'
#
loop_
_entity.id
_entity.type
_entity.pdbx_description
1 polymer ?
#
loop_
_entity_poly.entity_id
_entity_poly.type
_entity_poly.pdbx_seq_one_letter_code
_entity_poly.pdbx_strand_id
1 'polypeptide(L)'
;MHSIPLKERIAQALWRLNSQKDKLEHMSTRLQQRDKEMFQRCIGAQLSKDNAHAALYANECAEIRKMAHLTMSSELALERVILRLQTIEEFGDVMAQLAPVIGVVRETRGRIAGVIPEVAGELGEVNEMLSDMSLETGQIQDQGVDMQVSSSEARKVLEESSAIASQQMKERFPELPLPEAHASATEVRVPVAVTAGGEEEIPGLPSVPLEQRLFDYIRSHNGELTINSCASDLTVSPDDVRRSLQKLKDDGKVVTD
;
A
#
# COMPACT_ATOMS: atom_id res chain seq x y z
N MET A 1 -26.08 28.19 34.83
CA MET A 1 -26.10 27.49 33.53
C MET A 1 -25.79 26.03 33.81
N HIS A 2 -26.71 25.11 33.50
CA HIS A 2 -26.43 23.68 33.66
C HIS A 2 -25.55 23.27 32.47
N SER A 3 -24.25 23.06 32.72
CA SER A 3 -23.36 22.51 31.72
C SER A 3 -23.83 21.10 31.36
N ILE A 4 -23.91 20.81 30.07
CA ILE A 4 -24.21 19.44 29.59
C ILE A 4 -23.14 18.54 30.22
N PRO A 5 -23.54 17.43 30.88
CA PRO A 5 -22.61 16.49 31.48
C PRO A 5 -21.54 16.08 30.47
N LEU A 6 -20.28 16.02 30.91
CA LEU A 6 -19.12 15.71 30.08
C LEU A 6 -19.32 14.45 29.24
N LYS A 7 -19.86 13.41 29.86
CA LYS A 7 -20.19 12.14 29.21
C LYS A 7 -21.19 12.30 28.05
N GLU A 8 -22.20 13.13 28.23
CA GLU A 8 -23.20 13.39 27.20
C GLU A 8 -22.60 14.15 26.01
N ARG A 9 -21.67 15.09 26.26
CA ARG A 9 -20.93 15.76 25.19
C ARG A 9 -20.01 14.81 24.42
N ILE A 10 -19.31 13.91 25.12
CA ILE A 10 -18.47 12.88 24.48
C ILE A 10 -19.33 11.95 23.63
N ALA A 11 -20.48 11.50 24.14
CA ALA A 11 -21.42 10.68 23.38
C ALA A 11 -21.93 11.39 22.11
N GLN A 12 -22.23 12.70 22.19
CA GLN A 12 -22.60 13.50 21.02
C GLN A 12 -21.46 13.60 20.00
N ALA A 13 -20.22 13.83 20.46
CA ALA A 13 -19.05 13.86 19.59
C ALA A 13 -18.84 12.49 18.90
N LEU A 14 -18.96 11.39 19.65
CA LEU A 14 -18.88 10.02 19.12
C LEU A 14 -19.94 9.75 18.04
N TRP A 15 -21.19 10.15 18.26
CA TRP A 15 -22.26 9.98 17.28
C TRP A 15 -21.95 10.74 15.98
N ARG A 16 -21.52 12.00 16.09
CA ARG A 16 -21.14 12.82 14.92
C ARG A 16 -19.95 12.24 14.18
N LEU A 17 -18.90 11.82 14.89
CA LEU A 17 -17.70 11.23 14.31
C LEU A 17 -18.00 9.92 13.58
N ASN A 18 -18.82 9.04 14.14
CA ASN A 18 -19.26 7.81 13.47
C ASN A 18 -20.02 8.13 12.18
N SER A 19 -20.94 9.10 12.20
CA SER A 19 -21.65 9.51 10.98
C SER A 19 -20.68 10.03 9.90
N GLN A 20 -19.65 10.78 10.27
CA GLN A 20 -18.65 11.21 9.29
C GLN A 20 -17.76 10.07 8.81
N LYS A 21 -17.38 9.11 9.67
CA LYS A 21 -16.66 7.89 9.28
C LYS A 21 -17.44 7.10 8.21
N ASP A 22 -18.73 6.87 8.42
CA ASP A 22 -19.58 6.15 7.46
C ASP A 22 -19.62 6.87 6.09
N LYS A 23 -19.65 8.21 6.10
CA LYS A 23 -19.57 9.01 4.85
C LYS A 23 -18.22 8.86 4.15
N LEU A 24 -17.11 8.81 4.91
CA LEU A 24 -15.78 8.56 4.36
C LEU A 24 -15.69 7.17 3.73
N GLU A 25 -16.21 6.13 4.40
CA GLU A 25 -16.26 4.75 3.89
C GLU A 25 -17.04 4.67 2.56
N HIS A 26 -18.21 5.32 2.52
CA HIS A 26 -19.01 5.37 1.30
C HIS A 26 -18.27 6.09 0.16
N MET A 27 -17.60 7.21 0.46
CA MET A 27 -16.81 7.92 -0.55
C MET A 27 -15.60 7.09 -1.01
N SER A 28 -14.91 6.42 -0.10
CA SER A 28 -13.78 5.52 -0.40
C SER A 28 -14.20 4.44 -1.40
N THR A 29 -15.33 3.78 -1.14
CA THR A 29 -15.90 2.77 -2.05
C THR A 29 -16.22 3.35 -3.43
N ARG A 30 -16.79 4.55 -3.49
CA ARG A 30 -17.10 5.23 -4.76
C ARG A 30 -15.83 5.59 -5.55
N LEU A 31 -14.80 6.08 -4.87
CA LEU A 31 -13.52 6.41 -5.50
C LEU A 31 -12.84 5.16 -6.06
N GLN A 32 -12.85 4.04 -5.32
CA GLN A 32 -12.33 2.75 -5.80
C GLN A 32 -13.07 2.25 -7.04
N GLN A 33 -14.40 2.33 -7.05
CA GLN A 33 -15.18 1.93 -8.22
C GLN A 33 -14.86 2.81 -9.44
N ARG A 34 -14.67 4.11 -9.23
CA ARG A 34 -14.33 5.07 -10.29
C ARG A 34 -12.90 4.87 -10.80
N ASP A 35 -11.95 4.54 -9.92
CA ASP A 35 -10.58 4.14 -10.30
C ASP A 35 -10.62 2.95 -11.25
N LYS A 36 -11.38 1.91 -10.89
CA LYS A 36 -11.53 0.71 -11.72
C LYS A 36 -12.10 1.03 -13.11
N GLU A 37 -13.13 1.87 -13.17
CA GLU A 37 -13.72 2.32 -14.44
C GLU A 37 -12.71 3.08 -15.31
N MET A 38 -12.04 4.10 -14.75
CA MET A 38 -11.05 4.89 -15.49
C MET A 38 -9.86 4.04 -15.93
N PHE A 39 -9.41 3.11 -15.10
CA PHE A 39 -8.34 2.18 -15.44
C PHE A 39 -8.72 1.26 -16.60
N GLN A 40 -9.94 0.71 -16.61
CA GLN A 40 -10.44 -0.09 -17.74
C GLN A 40 -10.50 0.73 -19.04
N ARG A 41 -10.96 1.98 -18.96
CA ARG A 41 -10.98 2.90 -20.12
C ARG A 41 -9.58 3.22 -20.62
N CYS A 42 -8.63 3.43 -19.71
CA CYS A 42 -7.21 3.63 -20.03
C CYS A 42 -6.65 2.43 -20.82
N ILE A 43 -6.92 1.20 -20.38
CA ILE A 43 -6.51 -0.02 -21.08
C ILE A 43 -7.13 -0.06 -22.48
N GLY A 44 -8.43 0.23 -22.61
CA GLY A 44 -9.11 0.25 -23.91
C GLY A 44 -8.50 1.27 -24.90
N ALA A 45 -8.18 2.47 -24.41
CA ALA A 45 -7.51 3.50 -25.21
C ALA A 45 -6.10 3.06 -25.63
N GLN A 46 -5.34 2.44 -24.72
CA GLN A 46 -3.99 1.93 -24.99
C GLN A 46 -4.02 0.83 -26.07
N LEU A 47 -4.96 -0.11 -25.99
CA LEU A 47 -5.14 -1.19 -26.98
C LEU A 47 -5.52 -0.63 -28.35
N SER A 48 -6.30 0.44 -28.38
CA SER A 48 -6.72 1.13 -29.61
C SER A 48 -5.64 2.07 -30.16
N LYS A 49 -4.47 2.16 -29.50
CA LYS A 49 -3.37 3.08 -29.80
C LYS A 49 -3.78 4.57 -29.76
N ASP A 50 -4.82 4.88 -29.00
CA ASP A 50 -5.25 6.25 -28.76
C ASP A 50 -4.48 6.83 -27.56
N ASN A 51 -3.27 7.28 -27.86
CA ASN A 51 -2.33 7.75 -26.83
C ASN A 51 -2.85 8.99 -26.08
N ALA A 52 -3.63 9.84 -26.73
CA ALA A 52 -4.16 11.06 -26.11
C ALA A 52 -5.20 10.71 -25.02
N HIS A 53 -6.17 9.84 -25.34
CA HIS A 53 -7.15 9.39 -24.35
C HIS A 53 -6.53 8.49 -23.29
N ALA A 54 -5.56 7.64 -23.64
CA ALA A 54 -4.83 6.83 -22.66
C ALA A 54 -4.13 7.70 -21.61
N ALA A 55 -3.40 8.75 -22.03
CA ALA A 55 -2.76 9.69 -21.12
C ALA A 55 -3.77 10.45 -20.24
N LEU A 56 -4.90 10.88 -20.82
CA LEU A 56 -5.97 11.56 -20.07
C LEU A 56 -6.56 10.66 -18.99
N TYR A 57 -6.92 9.42 -19.32
CA TYR A 57 -7.49 8.48 -18.34
C TYR A 57 -6.47 8.06 -17.28
N ALA A 58 -5.18 7.93 -17.64
CA ALA A 58 -4.12 7.65 -16.68
C ALA A 58 -3.96 8.77 -15.64
N ASN A 59 -4.00 10.03 -16.06
CA ASN A 59 -3.93 11.19 -15.15
C ASN A 59 -5.14 11.22 -14.20
N GLU A 60 -6.35 11.01 -14.72
CA GLU A 60 -7.56 10.94 -13.88
C GLU A 60 -7.48 9.79 -12.86
N CYS A 61 -6.99 8.61 -13.29
CA CYS A 61 -6.76 7.46 -12.42
C CYS A 61 -5.78 7.80 -11.29
N ALA A 62 -4.68 8.50 -11.58
CA ALA A 62 -3.72 8.95 -10.57
C ALA A 62 -4.35 9.90 -9.53
N GLU A 63 -5.14 10.88 -9.98
CA GLU A 63 -5.81 11.82 -9.07
C GLU A 63 -6.89 11.13 -8.23
N ILE A 64 -7.69 10.24 -8.81
CA ILE A 64 -8.68 9.45 -8.06
C ILE A 64 -7.99 8.61 -6.98
N ARG A 65 -6.86 7.96 -7.29
CA ARG A 65 -6.09 7.18 -6.30
C ARG A 65 -5.56 8.04 -5.17
N LYS A 66 -5.07 9.25 -5.48
CA LYS A 66 -4.63 10.21 -4.48
C LYS A 66 -5.77 10.62 -3.55
N MET A 67 -6.94 10.91 -4.11
CA MET A 67 -8.15 11.21 -3.32
C MET A 67 -8.60 10.01 -2.47
N ALA A 68 -8.55 8.79 -3.02
CA ALA A 68 -8.90 7.57 -2.31
C ALA A 68 -7.97 7.31 -1.12
N HIS A 69 -6.66 7.44 -1.33
CA HIS A 69 -5.68 7.31 -0.26
C HIS A 69 -5.91 8.34 0.86
N LEU A 70 -6.20 9.60 0.50
CA LEU A 70 -6.49 10.63 1.49
C LEU A 70 -7.75 10.32 2.30
N THR A 71 -8.81 9.87 1.61
CA THR A 71 -10.09 9.50 2.23
C THR A 71 -9.92 8.34 3.20
N MET A 72 -9.23 7.27 2.78
CA MET A 72 -8.96 6.10 3.61
C MET A 72 -8.05 6.43 4.81
N SER A 73 -7.05 7.30 4.62
CA SER A 73 -6.20 7.76 5.73
C SER A 73 -7.01 8.58 6.74
N SER A 74 -7.94 9.43 6.28
CA SER A 74 -8.84 10.20 7.13
C SER A 74 -9.82 9.30 7.89
N GLU A 75 -10.36 8.26 7.23
CA GLU A 75 -11.23 7.26 7.85
C GLU A 75 -10.54 6.58 9.04
N LEU A 76 -9.33 6.08 8.84
CA LEU A 76 -8.54 5.45 9.90
C LEU A 76 -8.21 6.41 11.05
N ALA A 77 -7.94 7.68 10.73
CA ALA A 77 -7.69 8.70 11.74
C ALA A 77 -8.94 8.98 12.60
N LEU A 78 -10.13 9.02 11.98
CA LEU A 78 -11.39 9.17 12.72
C LEU A 78 -11.71 7.93 13.56
N GLU A 79 -11.51 6.73 13.02
CA GLU A 79 -11.70 5.48 13.78
C GLU A 79 -10.84 5.45 15.03
N ARG A 80 -9.56 5.83 14.89
CA ARG A 80 -8.67 5.95 16.03
C ARG A 80 -9.16 6.96 17.08
N VAL A 81 -9.66 8.12 16.64
CA VAL A 81 -10.23 9.14 17.52
C VAL A 81 -11.46 8.59 18.25
N ILE A 82 -12.35 7.89 17.54
CA ILE A 82 -13.56 7.27 18.11
C ILE A 82 -13.18 6.28 19.21
N LEU A 83 -12.25 5.36 18.96
CA LEU A 83 -11.78 4.39 19.96
C LEU A 83 -11.22 5.08 21.21
N ARG A 84 -10.48 6.18 21.01
CA ARG A 84 -9.92 6.95 22.12
C ARG A 84 -11.00 7.64 22.94
N LEU A 85 -11.99 8.26 22.29
CA LEU A 85 -13.12 8.89 22.96
C LEU A 85 -13.98 7.87 23.72
N GLN A 86 -14.17 6.65 23.20
CA GLN A 86 -14.84 5.56 23.92
C GLN A 86 -14.10 5.19 25.21
N THR A 87 -12.77 5.08 25.16
CA THR A 87 -11.95 4.86 26.37
C THR A 87 -12.11 6.01 27.37
N ILE A 88 -12.14 7.26 26.89
CA ILE A 88 -12.32 8.42 27.77
C ILE A 88 -13.72 8.43 28.38
N GLU A 89 -14.76 8.05 27.62
CA GLU A 89 -16.14 7.94 28.08
C GLU A 89 -16.31 6.90 29.20
N GLU A 90 -15.63 5.75 29.08
CA GLU A 90 -15.71 4.64 30.03
C GLU A 90 -14.91 4.90 31.31
N PHE A 91 -13.72 5.51 31.20
CA PHE A 91 -12.76 5.58 32.31
C PHE A 91 -12.66 6.95 32.99
N GLY A 92 -13.20 8.04 32.42
CA GLY A 92 -13.47 9.33 33.09
C GLY A 92 -12.29 10.17 33.61
N ASP A 93 -11.19 9.55 34.07
CA ASP A 93 -10.01 10.15 34.70
C ASP A 93 -8.90 10.53 33.69
N VAL A 94 -9.16 10.33 32.39
CA VAL A 94 -8.17 10.46 31.32
C VAL A 94 -8.31 11.74 30.51
N MET A 95 -8.83 12.82 31.11
CA MET A 95 -9.09 14.09 30.41
C MET A 95 -7.85 14.75 29.81
N ALA A 96 -6.66 14.55 30.39
CA ALA A 96 -5.39 14.95 29.80
C ALA A 96 -5.12 14.32 28.41
N GLN A 97 -5.91 13.33 28.01
CA GLN A 97 -5.78 12.62 26.74
C GLN A 97 -6.72 13.15 25.65
N LEU A 98 -7.47 14.24 25.91
CA LEU A 98 -8.36 14.87 24.91
C LEU A 98 -7.59 15.73 23.91
N ALA A 99 -6.51 16.39 24.32
CA ALA A 99 -5.71 17.26 23.45
C ALA A 99 -5.16 16.53 22.20
N PRO A 100 -4.60 15.31 22.30
CA PRO A 100 -4.22 14.53 21.13
C PRO A 100 -5.40 14.21 20.20
N VAL A 101 -6.59 13.94 20.75
CA VAL A 101 -7.81 13.67 19.96
C VAL A 101 -8.19 14.88 19.12
N ILE A 102 -8.22 16.07 19.74
CA ILE A 102 -8.52 17.34 19.07
C ILE A 102 -7.51 17.60 17.94
N GLY A 103 -6.23 17.34 18.20
CA GLY A 103 -5.16 17.47 17.20
C GLY A 103 -5.43 16.64 15.94
N VAL A 104 -5.78 15.35 16.11
CA VAL A 104 -6.08 14.45 14.98
C VAL A 104 -7.36 14.86 14.24
N VAL A 105 -8.41 15.29 14.95
CA VAL A 105 -9.64 15.78 14.29
C VAL A 105 -9.34 17.01 13.43
N ARG A 106 -8.57 17.97 13.96
CA ARG A 106 -8.17 19.18 13.24
C ARG A 106 -7.30 18.88 12.02
N GLU A 107 -6.35 17.97 12.15
CA GLU A 107 -5.50 17.54 11.03
C GLU A 107 -6.34 16.84 9.94
N THR A 108 -7.20 15.91 10.36
CA THR A 108 -8.08 15.13 9.46
C THR A 108 -9.00 16.06 8.68
N ARG A 109 -9.56 17.09 9.34
CA ARG A 109 -10.33 18.15 8.70
C ARG A 109 -9.53 18.86 7.60
N GLY A 110 -8.29 19.26 7.88
CA GLY A 110 -7.44 19.95 6.92
C GLY A 110 -7.12 19.09 5.69
N ARG A 111 -6.86 17.80 5.90
CA ARG A 111 -6.62 16.83 4.84
C ARG A 111 -7.85 16.64 3.94
N ILE A 112 -9.03 16.47 4.52
CA ILE A 112 -10.22 16.09 3.75
C ILE A 112 -10.97 17.28 3.14
N ALA A 113 -10.69 18.52 3.56
CA ALA A 113 -11.41 19.71 3.08
C ALA A 113 -11.41 19.87 1.55
N GLY A 114 -10.34 19.44 0.86
CA GLY A 114 -10.24 19.49 -0.60
C GLY A 114 -10.94 18.34 -1.34
N VAL A 115 -11.37 17.30 -0.62
CA VAL A 115 -11.96 16.07 -1.22
C VAL A 115 -13.43 15.94 -0.81
N ILE A 116 -13.75 16.15 0.46
CA ILE A 116 -15.10 16.01 1.03
C ILE A 116 -15.37 17.18 1.99
N PRO A 117 -15.77 18.36 1.45
CA PRO A 117 -15.95 19.58 2.23
C PRO A 117 -16.99 19.47 3.34
N GLU A 118 -18.06 18.70 3.10
CA GLU A 118 -19.13 18.46 4.07
C GLU A 118 -18.59 17.81 5.35
N VAL A 119 -17.80 16.73 5.21
CA VAL A 119 -17.15 16.06 6.35
C VAL A 119 -16.20 17.02 7.05
N ALA A 120 -15.43 17.83 6.31
CA ALA A 120 -14.54 18.82 6.91
C ALA A 120 -15.27 19.92 7.71
N GLY A 121 -16.49 20.29 7.31
CA GLY A 121 -17.35 21.21 8.07
C GLY A 121 -17.76 20.61 9.41
N GLU A 122 -18.30 19.38 9.37
CA GLU A 122 -18.76 18.64 10.54
C GLU A 122 -17.62 18.34 11.53
N LEU A 123 -16.43 17.97 11.02
CA LEU A 123 -15.24 17.81 11.86
C LEU A 123 -14.79 19.13 12.50
N GLY A 124 -15.10 20.27 11.88
CA GLY A 124 -14.90 21.59 12.49
C GLY A 124 -15.78 21.79 13.72
N GLU A 125 -17.07 21.45 13.61
CA GLU A 125 -18.00 21.53 14.74
C GLU A 125 -17.63 20.58 15.87
N VAL A 126 -17.21 19.35 15.53
CA VAL A 126 -16.70 18.40 16.54
C VAL A 126 -15.44 18.94 17.21
N ASN A 127 -14.51 19.53 16.44
CA ASN A 127 -13.30 20.12 17.00
C ASN A 127 -13.61 21.26 17.98
N GLU A 128 -14.56 22.14 17.66
CA GLU A 128 -15.03 23.19 18.56
C GLU A 128 -15.63 22.60 19.85
N MET A 129 -16.54 21.61 19.72
CA MET A 129 -17.15 20.93 20.86
C MET A 129 -16.11 20.29 21.81
N LEU A 130 -15.11 19.61 21.25
CA LEU A 130 -14.04 18.98 22.04
C LEU A 130 -13.08 20.03 22.63
N SER A 131 -12.86 21.15 21.95
CA SER A 131 -12.03 22.26 22.44
C SER A 131 -12.68 22.98 23.62
N ASP A 132 -13.97 23.31 23.52
CA ASP A 132 -14.74 23.92 24.61
C ASP A 132 -14.73 23.04 25.86
N MET A 133 -14.87 21.73 25.67
CA MET A 133 -14.77 20.72 26.73
C MET A 133 -13.39 20.72 27.42
N SER A 134 -12.32 20.81 26.64
CA SER A 134 -10.95 20.86 27.16
C SER A 134 -10.71 22.13 27.99
N LEU A 135 -11.20 23.28 27.52
CA LEU A 135 -11.09 24.57 28.19
C LEU A 135 -11.84 24.61 29.53
N GLU A 136 -13.06 24.05 29.58
CA GLU A 136 -13.85 23.93 30.82
C GLU A 136 -13.14 23.07 31.90
N THR A 137 -12.25 22.17 31.50
CA THR A 137 -11.57 21.21 32.39
C THR A 137 -10.18 21.70 32.86
N GLY A 138 -9.69 22.85 32.34
CA GLY A 138 -8.57 23.59 32.93
C GLY A 138 -7.16 22.98 32.75
N GLN A 139 -6.96 22.03 31.85
CA GLN A 139 -5.64 21.42 31.60
C GLN A 139 -5.16 21.69 30.17
N ILE A 140 -4.47 22.82 29.97
CA ILE A 140 -3.58 23.00 28.82
C ILE A 140 -2.15 22.73 29.30
N GLN A 141 -1.72 21.48 29.26
CA GLN A 141 -0.31 21.19 29.06
C GLN A 141 -0.16 20.72 27.63
N ASP A 142 0.29 21.65 26.79
CA ASP A 142 0.74 21.40 25.43
C ASP A 142 2.05 20.59 25.51
N GLN A 143 1.92 19.30 25.76
CA GLN A 143 2.96 18.36 25.37
C GLN A 143 2.55 17.83 24.01
N GLY A 144 3.32 18.18 22.99
CA GLY A 144 3.26 17.59 21.67
C GLY A 144 3.52 16.09 21.77
N VAL A 145 2.50 15.34 22.17
CA VAL A 145 2.49 13.89 22.09
C VAL A 145 2.17 13.59 20.64
N ASP A 146 3.24 13.39 19.87
CA ASP A 146 3.13 12.86 18.53
C ASP A 146 2.33 11.56 18.60
N MET A 147 1.12 11.59 18.04
CA MET A 147 0.22 10.45 18.06
C MET A 147 0.74 9.34 17.13
N GLN A 148 1.91 9.44 16.50
CA GLN A 148 2.50 8.31 15.80
C GLN A 148 3.41 7.49 16.72
N VAL A 149 2.85 6.57 17.50
CA VAL A 149 3.65 5.44 18.00
C VAL A 149 2.81 4.17 17.94
N SER A 150 3.05 3.37 16.90
CA SER A 150 2.87 1.92 16.99
C SER A 150 3.74 1.44 18.15
N SER A 151 3.17 1.35 19.35
CA SER A 151 3.92 0.82 20.50
C SER A 151 4.42 -0.58 20.14
N SER A 152 5.54 -1.01 20.73
CA SER A 152 6.06 -2.38 20.55
C SER A 152 4.96 -3.43 20.80
N GLU A 153 4.07 -3.14 21.75
CA GLU A 153 2.88 -3.93 22.06
C GLU A 153 1.85 -3.93 20.92
N ALA A 154 1.53 -2.78 20.32
CA ALA A 154 0.62 -2.71 19.18
C ALA A 154 1.12 -3.54 17.98
N ARG A 155 2.44 -3.60 17.74
CA ARG A 155 3.01 -4.46 16.69
C ARG A 155 2.84 -5.94 16.99
N LYS A 156 3.08 -6.37 18.24
CA LYS A 156 2.84 -7.76 18.66
C LYS A 156 1.38 -8.16 18.51
N VAL A 157 0.45 -7.29 18.92
CA VAL A 157 -0.99 -7.53 18.75
C VAL A 157 -1.37 -7.65 17.27
N LEU A 158 -0.77 -6.85 16.38
CA LEU A 158 -0.98 -6.96 14.94
C LEU A 158 -0.43 -8.29 14.38
N GLU A 159 0.75 -8.73 14.82
CA GLU A 159 1.34 -10.01 14.43
C GLU A 159 0.47 -11.19 14.88
N GLU A 160 0.02 -11.19 16.13
CA GLU A 160 -0.88 -12.21 16.68
C GLU A 160 -2.24 -12.24 15.95
N SER A 161 -2.83 -11.06 15.72
CA SER A 161 -4.11 -10.94 15.00
C SER A 161 -4.00 -11.42 13.56
N SER A 162 -2.90 -11.09 12.87
CA SER A 162 -2.60 -11.54 11.51
C SER A 162 -2.43 -13.06 11.45
N ALA A 163 -1.71 -13.65 12.41
CA ALA A 163 -1.54 -15.10 12.51
C ALA A 163 -2.89 -15.80 12.68
N ILE A 164 -3.74 -15.33 13.60
CA ILE A 164 -5.09 -15.89 13.83
C ILE A 164 -5.98 -15.73 12.59
N ALA A 165 -5.96 -14.56 11.93
CA ALA A 165 -6.73 -14.33 10.71
C ALA A 165 -6.30 -15.29 9.59
N SER A 166 -4.98 -15.50 9.40
CA SER A 166 -4.45 -16.43 8.40
C SER A 166 -4.84 -17.88 8.68
N GLN A 167 -4.86 -18.29 9.95
CA GLN A 167 -5.28 -19.63 10.35
C GLN A 167 -6.77 -19.83 10.10
N GLN A 168 -7.62 -18.86 10.45
CA GLN A 168 -9.05 -18.92 10.13
C GLN A 168 -9.32 -18.95 8.63
N MET A 169 -8.53 -18.27 7.80
CA MET A 169 -8.63 -18.36 6.35
C MET A 169 -8.28 -19.76 5.83
N LYS A 170 -7.23 -20.40 6.37
CA LYS A 170 -6.87 -21.79 6.03
C LYS A 170 -7.92 -22.81 6.48
N GLU A 171 -8.58 -22.56 7.60
CA GLU A 171 -9.66 -23.41 8.11
C GLU A 171 -10.98 -23.23 7.33
N ARG A 172 -11.30 -21.99 6.89
CA ARG A 172 -12.49 -21.68 6.07
C ARG A 172 -12.33 -21.99 4.59
N PHE A 173 -11.13 -21.91 4.06
CA PHE A 173 -10.77 -22.26 2.68
C PHE A 173 -9.63 -23.27 2.71
N PRO A 174 -9.91 -24.54 3.03
CA PRO A 174 -8.92 -25.59 2.92
C PRO A 174 -8.40 -25.64 1.49
N GLU A 175 -7.08 -25.58 1.32
CA GLU A 175 -6.46 -25.72 0.00
C GLU A 175 -6.92 -27.05 -0.60
N LEU A 176 -7.60 -26.96 -1.75
CA LEU A 176 -8.00 -28.15 -2.51
C LEU A 176 -6.71 -28.91 -2.84
N PRO A 177 -6.66 -30.24 -2.62
CA PRO A 177 -5.48 -31.02 -2.95
C PRO A 177 -5.18 -30.80 -4.43
N LEU A 178 -4.01 -30.21 -4.72
CA LEU A 178 -3.46 -30.22 -6.06
C LEU A 178 -3.37 -31.69 -6.47
N PRO A 179 -3.91 -32.09 -7.63
CA PRO A 179 -3.81 -33.47 -8.07
C PRO A 179 -2.34 -33.86 -8.09
N GLU A 180 -2.00 -34.90 -7.32
CA GLU A 180 -0.69 -35.52 -7.38
C GLU A 180 -0.40 -35.84 -8.85
N ALA A 181 0.64 -35.20 -9.38
CA ALA A 181 1.19 -35.55 -10.67
C ALA A 181 1.56 -37.04 -10.59
N HIS A 182 0.76 -37.89 -11.23
CA HIS A 182 1.08 -39.29 -11.39
C HIS A 182 2.47 -39.39 -12.01
N ALA A 183 3.40 -39.87 -11.19
CA ALA A 183 4.70 -40.31 -11.61
C ALA A 183 4.53 -41.39 -12.69
N SER A 184 4.93 -41.07 -13.93
CA SER A 184 5.27 -42.09 -14.92
C SER A 184 6.79 -42.07 -15.05
N ALA A 185 7.44 -43.06 -14.45
CA ALA A 185 8.81 -43.42 -14.77
C ALA A 185 8.87 -43.93 -16.22
N THR A 186 9.95 -43.64 -16.95
CA THR A 186 10.91 -44.60 -17.54
C THR A 186 11.79 -43.93 -18.61
N GLU A 187 13.12 -43.96 -18.37
CA GLU A 187 14.26 -43.96 -19.31
C GLU A 187 14.53 -42.69 -20.18
N VAL A 188 15.76 -42.21 -20.44
CA VAL A 188 17.11 -42.79 -20.55
C VAL A 188 18.17 -41.77 -20.07
N ARG A 189 19.26 -42.31 -19.53
CA ARG A 189 20.52 -41.68 -19.08
C ARG A 189 21.27 -40.91 -20.17
N VAL A 190 21.90 -39.77 -19.83
CA VAL A 190 23.35 -39.52 -20.04
C VAL A 190 23.88 -38.62 -18.91
N PRO A 191 24.97 -38.99 -18.22
CA PRO A 191 25.59 -38.14 -17.20
C PRO A 191 26.76 -37.35 -17.79
N VAL A 192 26.88 -36.06 -17.46
CA VAL A 192 28.19 -35.40 -17.35
C VAL A 192 28.17 -34.55 -16.09
N ALA A 193 29.26 -34.70 -15.34
CA ALA A 193 29.45 -34.33 -13.97
C ALA A 193 30.18 -32.98 -13.85
N VAL A 194 30.17 -32.42 -12.62
CA VAL A 194 31.29 -31.67 -11.98
C VAL A 194 31.46 -30.23 -12.53
N THR A 195 31.42 -29.12 -11.77
CA THR A 195 31.63 -28.88 -10.33
C THR A 195 31.30 -27.43 -9.95
N ALA A 196 30.87 -27.27 -8.68
CA ALA A 196 31.31 -26.30 -7.66
C ALA A 196 30.78 -24.84 -7.63
N GLY A 197 30.30 -24.49 -6.42
CA GLY A 197 30.06 -23.15 -5.86
C GLY A 197 28.60 -22.71 -6.01
N GLY A 198 27.72 -22.76 -4.99
CA GLY A 198 27.73 -21.86 -3.81
C GLY A 198 27.47 -20.42 -4.30
N GLU A 199 26.31 -19.79 -4.16
CA GLU A 199 25.47 -19.58 -2.96
C GLU A 199 24.00 -19.31 -3.34
N GLU A 200 23.08 -19.74 -2.47
CA GLU A 200 21.72 -19.27 -2.14
C GLU A 200 20.82 -18.58 -3.21
N GLU A 201 19.70 -19.23 -3.57
CA GLU A 201 18.53 -18.58 -4.19
C GLU A 201 17.26 -18.83 -3.36
N ILE A 202 16.62 -17.73 -2.97
CA ILE A 202 15.24 -17.64 -2.47
C ILE A 202 14.29 -17.80 -3.69
N PRO A 203 13.19 -18.56 -3.61
CA PRO A 203 12.44 -18.99 -4.78
C PRO A 203 11.39 -17.96 -5.24
N GLY A 204 11.41 -17.57 -6.51
CA GLY A 204 10.24 -16.93 -7.15
C GLY A 204 10.50 -15.84 -8.20
N LEU A 205 11.24 -16.12 -9.27
CA LEU A 205 11.12 -15.50 -10.60
C LEU A 205 12.05 -16.27 -11.56
N PRO A 206 11.69 -16.59 -12.81
CA PRO A 206 12.66 -17.12 -13.76
C PRO A 206 13.67 -16.00 -14.07
N SER A 207 14.84 -16.04 -13.44
CA SER A 207 15.99 -15.22 -13.81
C SER A 207 16.46 -15.67 -15.20
N VAL A 208 15.85 -15.09 -16.23
CA VAL A 208 16.28 -15.31 -17.62
C VAL A 208 17.80 -15.09 -17.68
N PRO A 209 18.61 -16.09 -18.10
CA PRO A 209 20.06 -16.00 -18.08
C PRO A 209 20.56 -14.76 -18.81
N LEU A 210 21.65 -14.16 -18.32
CA LEU A 210 22.21 -12.94 -18.89
C LEU A 210 22.59 -13.13 -20.36
N GLU A 211 23.02 -14.33 -20.75
CA GLU A 211 23.32 -14.68 -22.14
C GLU A 211 22.09 -14.56 -23.05
N GLN A 212 20.90 -14.93 -22.56
CA GLN A 212 19.66 -14.85 -23.32
C GLN A 212 19.15 -13.40 -23.43
N ARG A 213 19.24 -12.64 -22.34
CA ARG A 213 18.91 -11.19 -22.35
C ARG A 213 19.83 -10.41 -23.28
N LEU A 214 21.12 -10.76 -23.29
CA LEU A 214 22.11 -10.15 -24.16
C LEU A 214 21.87 -10.48 -25.63
N PHE A 215 21.50 -11.72 -25.94
CA PHE A 215 21.15 -12.14 -27.29
C PHE A 215 19.90 -11.42 -27.82
N ASP A 216 18.86 -11.30 -26.99
CA ASP A 216 17.63 -10.57 -27.36
C ASP A 216 17.91 -9.07 -27.58
N TYR A 217 18.78 -8.48 -26.75
CA TYR A 217 19.22 -7.09 -26.89
C TYR A 217 20.03 -6.85 -28.18
N ILE A 218 20.93 -7.77 -28.55
CA ILE A 218 21.68 -7.69 -29.82
C ILE A 218 20.72 -7.76 -31.01
N ARG A 219 19.69 -8.61 -30.93
CA ARG A 219 18.68 -8.75 -31.97
C ARG A 219 17.82 -7.49 -32.12
N SER A 220 17.49 -6.80 -31.02
CA SER A 220 16.70 -5.57 -31.06
C SER A 220 17.51 -4.36 -31.55
N HIS A 221 18.82 -4.34 -31.33
CA HIS A 221 19.72 -3.27 -31.76
C HIS A 221 20.39 -3.52 -33.13
N ASN A 222 19.85 -4.46 -33.91
CA ASN A 222 20.21 -4.66 -35.32
C ASN A 222 21.70 -4.95 -35.57
N GLY A 223 22.39 -5.55 -34.58
CA GLY A 223 23.80 -5.95 -34.67
C GLY A 223 24.83 -4.92 -34.17
N GLU A 224 24.44 -3.70 -33.82
CA GLU A 224 25.35 -2.70 -33.25
C GLU A 224 25.26 -2.67 -31.72
N LEU A 225 26.37 -2.93 -31.03
CA LEU A 225 26.42 -2.94 -29.57
C LEU A 225 27.67 -2.24 -29.04
N THR A 226 27.47 -1.25 -28.17
CA THR A 226 28.53 -0.67 -27.34
C THR A 226 28.43 -1.25 -25.94
N ILE A 227 29.54 -1.80 -25.42
CA ILE A 227 29.61 -2.50 -24.12
C ILE A 227 29.05 -1.62 -22.97
N ASN A 228 29.33 -0.31 -23.00
CA ASN A 228 28.89 0.63 -21.96
C ASN A 228 27.38 0.89 -22.00
N SER A 229 26.78 0.99 -23.20
CA SER A 229 25.34 1.20 -23.36
C SER A 229 24.57 -0.05 -22.92
N CYS A 230 25.05 -1.22 -23.33
CA CYS A 230 24.47 -2.50 -22.94
C CYS A 230 24.56 -2.78 -21.44
N ALA A 231 25.70 -2.48 -20.81
CA ALA A 231 25.89 -2.60 -19.36
C ALA A 231 24.90 -1.72 -18.58
N SER A 232 24.65 -0.51 -19.08
CA SER A 232 23.69 0.43 -18.48
C SER A 232 22.26 -0.06 -18.62
N ASP A 233 21.88 -0.55 -19.81
CA ASP A 233 20.49 -0.91 -20.13
C ASP A 233 20.08 -2.26 -19.53
N LEU A 234 21.00 -3.22 -19.44
CA LEU A 234 20.77 -4.53 -18.81
C LEU A 234 21.09 -4.52 -17.30
N THR A 235 21.51 -3.38 -16.74
CA THR A 235 21.88 -3.22 -15.32
C THR A 235 22.93 -4.23 -14.85
N VAL A 236 23.93 -4.49 -15.70
CA VAL A 236 25.00 -5.47 -15.47
C VAL A 236 26.37 -4.84 -15.63
N SER A 237 27.39 -5.44 -15.00
CA SER A 237 28.77 -4.95 -15.11
C SER A 237 29.28 -5.06 -16.55
N PRO A 238 30.10 -4.10 -17.04
CA PRO A 238 30.77 -4.18 -18.34
C PRO A 238 31.59 -5.48 -18.51
N ASP A 239 32.12 -6.02 -17.41
CA ASP A 239 32.90 -7.26 -17.44
C ASP A 239 32.04 -8.52 -17.57
N ASP A 240 30.80 -8.48 -17.08
CA ASP A 240 29.85 -9.58 -17.20
C ASP A 240 29.23 -9.62 -18.60
N VAL A 241 29.03 -8.45 -19.21
CA VAL A 241 28.68 -8.31 -20.62
C VAL A 241 29.78 -8.91 -21.49
N ARG A 242 31.06 -8.59 -21.25
CA ARG A 242 32.20 -9.16 -22.01
C ARG A 242 32.29 -10.67 -21.88
N ARG A 243 32.15 -11.22 -20.66
CA ARG A 243 32.17 -12.66 -20.42
C ARG A 243 31.02 -13.37 -21.14
N SER A 244 29.82 -12.80 -21.08
CA SER A 244 28.64 -13.38 -21.73
C SER A 244 28.70 -13.28 -23.26
N LEU A 245 29.26 -12.20 -23.81
CA LEU A 245 29.53 -12.05 -25.24
C LEU A 245 30.56 -13.07 -25.74
N GLN A 246 31.62 -13.31 -24.97
CA GLN A 246 32.63 -14.31 -25.32
C GLN A 246 32.02 -15.72 -25.35
N LYS A 247 31.18 -16.07 -24.38
CA LYS A 247 30.43 -17.35 -24.41
C LYS A 247 29.50 -17.45 -25.61
N LEU A 248 28.76 -16.39 -25.95
CA LEU A 248 27.88 -16.38 -27.13
C LEU A 248 28.65 -16.51 -28.46
N LYS A 249 29.89 -16.02 -28.49
CA LYS A 249 30.81 -16.20 -29.61
C LYS A 249 31.34 -17.63 -29.69
N ASP A 250 31.73 -18.21 -28.57
CA ASP A 250 32.21 -19.59 -28.48
C ASP A 250 31.08 -20.59 -28.83
N ASP A 251 29.82 -20.25 -28.49
CA ASP A 251 28.60 -20.97 -28.87
C ASP A 251 28.16 -20.73 -30.34
N GLY A 252 28.87 -19.87 -31.09
CA GLY A 252 28.59 -19.56 -32.49
C GLY A 252 27.30 -18.78 -32.75
N LYS A 253 26.70 -18.17 -31.71
CA LYS A 253 25.43 -17.42 -31.80
C LYS A 253 25.61 -15.96 -32.21
N VAL A 254 26.82 -15.41 -32.08
CA VAL A 254 27.16 -14.03 -32.43
C VAL A 254 28.52 -14.00 -33.12
N VAL A 255 28.63 -13.27 -34.24
CA VAL A 255 29.90 -13.01 -34.95
C VAL A 255 30.28 -11.55 -34.70
N THR A 256 31.45 -11.32 -34.15
CA THR A 256 32.03 -9.98 -33.96
C THR A 256 33.04 -9.75 -35.09
N ASP A 257 32.82 -8.74 -35.94
CA ASP A 257 33.87 -8.16 -36.79
C ASP A 257 34.76 -7.20 -35.99
#